data_AF-A0A7K3Y7Q2-F1
#
_entry.id   AF-A0A7K3Y7Q2-F1
#
_cell.length_a   1.000
_cell.length_b   1.000
_cell.length_c   1.000
_cell.angle_alpha   90.00
_cell.angle_beta   90.00
_cell.angle_gamma   90.00
#
_symmetry.space_group_name_H-M   'P 1'
#
loop_
_entity.id
_entity.type
_entity.pdbx_description
1 polymer ?
#
loop_
_entity_poly.entity_id
_entity_poly.type
_entity_poly.pdbx_seq_one_letter_code
_entity_poly.pdbx_strand_id
1 'polypeptide(L)'
;TDPGPARGSTSPMLHDGETIGMAVRTKDLTKPVYISVGHRIGLSHAVDLVLSTARGYRLPEPTRQAHLFANVVRRAGGEVTPLDVR
;
A
#
# COMPACT_ATOMS: atom_id res chain seq x y z
N THR A 1 -13.56 -5.76 8.97
CA THR A 1 -13.56 -5.34 7.56
C THR A 1 -12.51 -6.13 6.82
N ASP A 2 -12.93 -7.21 6.15
CA ASP A 2 -12.07 -8.03 5.30
C ASP A 2 -12.70 -8.05 3.90
N PRO A 3 -11.98 -7.62 2.84
CA PRO A 3 -12.50 -7.68 1.47
C PRO A 3 -12.52 -9.12 0.94
N GLY A 4 -13.17 -9.33 -0.21
CA GLY A 4 -13.07 -10.59 -0.95
C GLY A 4 -11.62 -11.05 -1.24
N PRO A 5 -11.42 -12.32 -1.61
CA PRO A 5 -10.08 -12.91 -1.75
C PRO A 5 -9.33 -12.43 -3.02
N ALA A 6 -10.06 -11.98 -4.04
CA ALA A 6 -9.50 -11.58 -5.33
C ALA A 6 -8.97 -10.14 -5.30
N ARG A 7 -7.91 -9.87 -6.08
CA ARG A 7 -7.34 -8.54 -6.28
C ARG A 7 -8.42 -7.56 -6.74
N GLY A 8 -8.41 -6.38 -6.15
CA GLY A 8 -9.41 -5.34 -6.39
C GLY A 8 -10.62 -5.44 -5.48
N SER A 9 -10.80 -6.53 -4.72
CA SER A 9 -11.86 -6.60 -3.72
C SER A 9 -11.67 -5.54 -2.63
N THR A 10 -12.76 -4.91 -2.21
CA THR A 10 -12.76 -3.81 -1.24
C THR A 10 -13.77 -4.05 -0.11
N SER A 11 -13.53 -3.45 1.06
CA SER A 11 -14.46 -3.43 2.20
C SER A 11 -14.31 -2.09 2.94
N PRO A 12 -15.40 -1.31 3.12
CA PRO A 12 -15.32 0.02 3.73
C PRO A 12 -14.93 -0.07 5.20
N MET A 13 -14.00 0.78 5.64
CA MET A 13 -13.64 0.92 7.05
C MET A 13 -14.52 1.99 7.69
N LEU A 14 -15.27 1.61 8.74
CA LEU A 14 -16.21 2.48 9.42
C LEU A 14 -15.69 2.92 10.79
N HIS A 15 -15.91 4.17 11.14
CA HIS A 15 -15.77 4.73 12.48
C HIS A 15 -16.95 5.64 12.74
N ASP A 16 -17.71 5.38 13.81
CA ASP A 16 -18.93 6.13 14.17
C ASP A 16 -19.96 6.28 13.03
N GLY A 17 -20.07 5.26 12.18
CA GLY A 17 -20.96 5.24 11.01
C GLY A 17 -20.41 5.94 9.77
N GLU A 18 -19.26 6.61 9.87
CA GLU A 18 -18.59 7.26 8.75
C GLU A 18 -17.55 6.33 8.11
N THR A 19 -17.43 6.37 6.77
CA THR A 19 -16.36 5.66 6.05
C THR A 19 -15.06 6.46 6.13
N ILE A 20 -14.12 5.97 6.96
CA ILE A 20 -12.80 6.59 7.14
C ILE A 20 -11.72 6.04 6.18
N GLY A 21 -12.04 5.00 5.42
CA GLY A 21 -11.13 4.42 4.44
C GLY A 21 -11.63 3.10 3.84
N MET A 22 -10.72 2.38 3.21
CA MET A 22 -11.01 1.13 2.49
C MET A 22 -9.96 0.06 2.82
N ALA A 23 -10.39 -1.14 3.20
CA ALA A 23 -9.57 -2.33 3.16
C ALA A 23 -9.57 -2.88 1.73
N VAL A 24 -8.40 -3.05 1.12
CA VAL A 24 -8.25 -3.39 -0.30
C VAL A 24 -7.34 -4.60 -0.49
N ARG A 25 -7.80 -5.57 -1.28
CA ARG A 25 -6.99 -6.72 -1.70
C ARG A 25 -6.12 -6.32 -2.89
N THR A 26 -4.84 -6.04 -2.67
CA THR A 26 -3.88 -5.68 -3.74
C THR A 26 -3.26 -6.89 -4.42
N LYS A 27 -3.27 -8.05 -3.75
CA LYS A 27 -2.81 -9.34 -4.26
C LYS A 27 -3.72 -10.46 -3.73
N ASP A 28 -4.08 -11.39 -4.61
CA ASP A 28 -4.94 -12.53 -4.31
C ASP A 28 -4.49 -13.27 -3.06
N LEU A 29 -5.45 -13.63 -2.20
CA LEU A 29 -5.24 -14.50 -1.04
C LEU A 29 -4.17 -14.01 -0.04
N THR A 30 -3.80 -12.73 -0.09
CA THR A 30 -2.88 -12.11 0.89
C THR A 30 -3.61 -11.09 1.75
N LYS A 31 -3.12 -10.79 2.95
CA LYS A 31 -3.71 -9.76 3.83
C LYS A 31 -3.98 -8.45 3.07
N PRO A 32 -5.11 -7.77 3.30
CA PRO A 32 -5.42 -6.53 2.61
C PRO A 32 -4.45 -5.41 3.02
N VAL A 33 -4.40 -4.35 2.24
CA VAL A 33 -3.86 -3.05 2.66
C VAL A 33 -5.02 -2.15 3.07
N TYR A 34 -4.75 -1.19 3.97
CA TYR A 34 -5.73 -0.24 4.45
C TYR A 34 -5.40 1.13 3.88
N ILE A 35 -6.37 1.74 3.20
CA ILE A 35 -6.21 2.99 2.47
C ILE A 35 -7.13 4.02 3.12
N SER A 36 -6.53 5.13 3.55
CA SER A 36 -7.26 6.35 3.92
C SER A 36 -6.95 7.44 2.91
N VAL A 37 -7.79 8.48 2.90
CA VAL A 37 -7.52 9.68 2.10
C VAL A 37 -6.37 10.48 2.71
N GLY A 38 -5.57 11.09 1.84
CA GLY A 38 -4.64 12.16 2.19
C GLY A 38 -5.23 13.53 1.86
N HIS A 39 -4.38 14.49 1.52
CA HIS A 39 -4.82 15.83 1.12
C HIS A 39 -5.23 15.87 -0.37
N ARG A 40 -6.37 16.52 -0.68
CA ARG A 40 -6.87 16.78 -2.05
C ARG A 40 -7.12 15.53 -2.92
N ILE A 41 -7.46 14.40 -2.30
CA ILE A 41 -7.82 13.18 -3.01
C ILE A 41 -9.07 12.54 -2.39
N GLY A 42 -9.99 12.06 -3.24
CA GLY A 42 -11.14 11.28 -2.79
C GLY A 42 -10.77 9.81 -2.55
N LEU A 43 -11.54 9.11 -1.71
CA LEU A 43 -11.23 7.73 -1.33
C LEU A 43 -11.20 6.77 -2.53
N SER A 44 -12.14 6.89 -3.48
CA SER A 44 -12.15 6.07 -4.69
C SER A 44 -10.88 6.23 -5.50
N HIS A 45 -10.48 7.48 -5.80
CA HIS A 45 -9.24 7.76 -6.53
C HIS A 45 -7.99 7.28 -5.78
N ALA A 46 -7.96 7.35 -4.46
CA ALA A 46 -6.86 6.81 -3.66
C ALA A 46 -6.76 5.27 -3.81
N VAL A 47 -7.90 4.57 -3.80
CA VAL A 47 -7.97 3.12 -4.04
C VAL A 47 -7.47 2.77 -5.45
N ASP A 48 -7.92 3.49 -6.48
CA ASP A 48 -7.50 3.28 -7.87
C ASP A 48 -6.00 3.49 -8.06
N LEU A 49 -5.44 4.54 -7.45
CA LEU A 49 -4.01 4.83 -7.47
C LEU A 49 -3.20 3.71 -6.82
N VAL A 50 -3.65 3.20 -5.67
CA VAL A 50 -3.00 2.08 -4.99
C VAL A 50 -3.06 0.79 -5.81
N LEU A 51 -4.22 0.47 -6.40
CA LEU A 51 -4.36 -0.72 -7.23
C LEU A 51 -3.50 -0.63 -8.51
N SER A 52 -3.45 0.52 -9.18
CA SER A 52 -2.64 0.73 -10.38
C SER A 52 -1.13 0.64 -10.13
N THR A 53 -0.69 0.92 -8.91
CA THR A 53 0.72 0.83 -8.50
C THR A 53 1.08 -0.50 -7.82
N ALA A 54 0.11 -1.38 -7.53
CA ALA A 54 0.37 -2.71 -7.00
C ALA A 54 0.78 -3.70 -8.12
N ARG A 55 2.08 -4.01 -8.21
CA ARG A 55 2.70 -4.83 -9.27
C ARG A 55 2.98 -6.27 -8.84
N GLY A 56 1.94 -7.03 -8.45
CA GLY A 56 2.08 -8.45 -8.05
C GLY A 56 2.59 -8.70 -6.62
N TYR A 57 2.80 -7.62 -5.85
CA TYR A 57 3.10 -7.65 -4.42
C TYR A 57 1.91 -7.10 -3.61
N ARG A 58 1.89 -7.40 -2.31
CA ARG A 58 0.90 -6.85 -1.37
C ARG A 58 1.07 -5.33 -1.20
N LEU A 59 2.31 -4.86 -1.04
CA LEU A 59 2.59 -3.43 -0.92
C LEU A 59 2.65 -2.77 -2.31
N PRO A 60 2.06 -1.58 -2.49
CA PRO A 60 2.20 -0.80 -3.71
C PRO A 60 3.67 -0.51 -4.02
N GLU A 61 4.01 -0.42 -5.31
CA GLU A 61 5.39 -0.28 -5.74
C GLU A 61 6.14 0.90 -5.08
N PRO A 62 5.55 2.10 -4.93
CA PRO A 62 6.25 3.22 -4.29
C PRO A 62 6.68 2.94 -2.85
N THR A 63 5.76 2.40 -2.02
CA THR A 63 6.06 2.10 -0.61
C THR A 63 6.93 0.85 -0.48
N ARG A 64 6.81 -0.12 -1.39
CA ARG A 64 7.69 -1.27 -1.47
C ARG A 64 9.14 -0.86 -1.74
N GLN A 65 9.37 0.01 -2.73
CA GLN A 65 10.70 0.52 -3.06
C GLN A 65 11.28 1.38 -1.93
N ALA A 66 10.48 2.27 -1.34
CA ALA A 66 10.91 3.04 -0.16
C ALA A 66 11.33 2.11 1.00
N HIS A 67 10.58 1.03 1.26
CA HIS A 67 10.92 0.05 2.29
C HIS A 67 12.22 -0.71 1.98
N LEU A 68 12.42 -1.14 0.72
CA LEU A 68 13.65 -1.80 0.30
C LEU A 68 14.86 -0.88 0.49
N PHE A 69 14.75 0.36 0.02
CA PHE A 69 15.82 1.35 0.17
C PHE A 69 16.13 1.63 1.65
N ALA A 70 15.12 1.88 2.48
CA ALA A 70 15.32 2.08 3.92
C ALA A 70 16.05 0.90 4.59
N ASN A 71 15.79 -0.33 4.14
CA ASN A 71 16.51 -1.51 4.63
C ASN A 71 17.97 -1.55 4.17
N VAL A 72 18.29 -1.09 2.96
CA VAL A 72 19.68 -0.95 2.48
C VAL A 72 20.42 0.04 3.36
N VAL A 73 19.89 1.25 3.54
CA VAL A 73 20.50 2.30 4.38
C VAL A 73 20.73 1.80 5.81
N ARG A 74 19.73 1.13 6.39
CA ARG A 74 19.83 0.58 7.76
C ARG A 74 20.93 -0.47 7.88
N ARG A 75 21.13 -1.31 6.86
CA ARG A 75 22.16 -2.36 6.85
C ARG A 75 23.56 -1.79 6.65
N ALA A 76 23.68 -0.70 5.89
CA ALA A 76 24.94 -0.01 5.63
C ALA A 76 25.35 0.99 6.74
N GLY A 77 24.56 1.13 7.81
CA GLY A 77 24.91 1.99 8.95
C GLY A 77 24.62 3.48 8.74
N GLY A 78 23.79 3.85 7.77
CA GLY A 78 23.37 5.25 7.53
C GLY A 78 24.02 5.91 6.31
N GLU A 79 25.09 5.34 5.76
CA GLU A 79 25.66 5.75 4.47
C GLU A 79 25.27 4.75 3.39
N VAL A 80 24.84 5.25 2.24
CA VAL A 80 24.48 4.42 1.07
C VAL A 80 25.24 4.96 -0.12
N THR A 81 26.01 4.10 -0.77
CA THR A 81 26.66 4.40 -2.04
C THR A 81 25.79 3.92 -3.20
N PRO A 82 25.97 4.47 -4.42
CA PRO A 82 25.27 3.97 -5.61
C PRO A 82 25.53 2.49 -5.94
N LEU A 83 26.52 1.84 -5.31
CA LEU A 83 26.79 0.41 -5.46
C LEU A 83 25.86 -0.46 -4.60
N ASP A 84 25.31 0.08 -3.51
CA ASP A 84 24.49 -0.66 -2.53
C ASP A 84 23.03 -0.88 -2.99
N VAL A 85 22.62 -0.19 -4.05
CA VAL A 85 21.25 -0.19 -4.60
C VAL A 85 21.06 -1.11 -5.83
N ARG A 86 22.03 -2.00 -6.10
CA ARG A 86 21.97 -2.96 -7.21
C ARG A 86 21.09 -4.17 -6.93
#